data_AF-A0A9X7Z8H7-F1
#
_entry.id   AF-A0A9X7Z8H7-F1
#
_cell.length_a   1.000
_cell.length_b   1.000
_cell.length_c   1.000
_cell.angle_alpha   90.00
_cell.angle_beta   90.00
_cell.angle_gamma   90.00
#
_symmetry.space_group_name_H-M   'P 1'
#
loop_
_entity.id
_entity.type
_entity.pdbx_description
1 polymer ?
#
loop_
_entity_poly.entity_id
_entity_poly.type
_entity_poly.pdbx_seq_one_letter_code
_entity_poly.pdbx_strand_id
1 'polypeptide(L)'
;MGYNIYYEGTVNIDKPLDEETCRIIRGLGETRRMIWDTDKLEQDGIARKEDIGYFGEFFFGFPDVKPKKQRELEERYVIDHNCPPPGQPALWGVWTVTEDREALVWNRNEKSYCGHEWLQYLVKRVLAPRGYCTSGIVNWFTEDSWNGNKWHTIVDGTSVRKHRGYSKQQKEPDIDAWYQEEIESYHQYHQNWLKNLMENGTEFLHERKPSSSDDTDAETVLSFNVCVDDDIIQVTFDRSRIYSAKYLYKNLRRDGDQITHDERTDSEAQIEDPDVPMRTQAVIERYMSMHPDFLQDAFW
;
A
#
# COMPACT_ATOMS: atom_id res chain seq x y z
N MET A 1 -7.75 -9.12 12.12
CA MET A 1 -8.65 -7.97 11.93
C MET A 1 -8.06 -6.79 12.65
N GLY A 2 -7.94 -5.64 11.98
CA GLY A 2 -7.44 -4.39 12.54
C GLY A 2 -8.52 -3.30 12.44
N TYR A 3 -8.32 -2.16 13.07
CA TYR A 3 -9.22 -1.01 13.03
C TYR A 3 -8.47 0.25 12.61
N ASN A 4 -9.17 1.23 12.06
CA ASN A 4 -8.58 2.51 11.72
C ASN A 4 -8.57 3.49 12.90
N ILE A 5 -7.58 4.37 12.91
CA ILE A 5 -7.55 5.56 13.75
C ILE A 5 -7.49 6.75 12.81
N TYR A 6 -8.43 7.66 12.97
CA TYR A 6 -8.58 8.84 12.12
C TYR A 6 -7.99 10.04 12.84
N TYR A 7 -7.23 10.85 12.11
CA TYR A 7 -6.56 12.03 12.64
C TYR A 7 -6.92 13.25 11.80
N GLU A 8 -7.10 14.40 12.45
CA GLU A 8 -7.40 15.68 11.80
C GLU A 8 -6.71 16.82 12.52
N GLY A 9 -6.17 17.76 11.75
CA GLY A 9 -5.33 18.86 12.23
C GLY A 9 -3.90 18.76 11.73
N THR A 10 -3.08 19.73 12.11
CA THR A 10 -1.72 19.88 11.60
C THR A 10 -0.74 20.15 12.74
N VAL A 11 0.52 19.77 12.52
CA VAL A 11 1.65 20.19 13.35
C VAL A 11 2.53 21.09 12.51
N ASN A 12 2.45 22.40 12.76
CA ASN A 12 3.23 23.41 12.06
C ASN A 12 4.68 23.39 12.52
N ILE A 13 5.55 23.72 11.58
CA ILE A 13 7.00 23.80 11.75
C ILE A 13 7.38 25.27 11.50
N ASP A 14 8.28 25.81 12.32
CA ASP A 14 8.66 27.23 12.31
C ASP A 14 9.31 27.71 11.00
N LYS A 15 9.78 26.78 10.17
CA LYS A 15 10.41 27.02 8.86
C LYS A 15 10.31 25.76 7.99
N PRO A 16 10.41 25.88 6.65
CA PRO A 16 10.44 24.73 5.76
C PRO A 16 11.52 23.71 6.15
N LEU A 17 11.15 22.43 6.13
CA LEU A 17 12.09 21.34 6.33
C LEU A 17 13.11 21.25 5.18
N ASP A 18 14.35 20.98 5.54
CA ASP A 18 15.37 20.58 4.59
C ASP A 18 15.02 19.24 3.92
N GLU A 19 15.67 18.98 2.79
CA GLU A 19 15.39 17.82 1.94
C GLU A 19 15.61 16.49 2.65
N GLU A 20 16.65 16.41 3.48
CA GLU A 20 17.00 15.20 4.21
C GLU A 20 15.98 14.91 5.32
N THR A 21 15.55 15.95 6.04
CA THR A 21 14.49 15.81 7.05
C THR A 21 13.16 15.41 6.40
N CYS A 22 12.82 15.97 5.23
CA CYS A 22 11.65 15.54 4.47
C CYS A 22 11.75 14.05 4.08
N ARG A 23 12.91 13.63 3.54
CA ARG A 23 13.18 12.25 3.14
C ARG A 23 13.01 11.29 4.32
N ILE A 24 13.53 11.66 5.50
CA ILE A 24 13.40 10.85 6.71
C ILE A 24 11.94 10.67 7.09
N ILE A 25 11.17 11.76 7.17
CA ILE A 25 9.77 11.70 7.65
C ILE A 25 8.89 10.93 6.65
N ARG A 26 9.04 11.20 5.35
CA ARG A 26 8.32 10.46 4.30
C ARG A 26 8.69 8.98 4.30
N GLY A 27 9.98 8.66 4.35
CA GLY A 27 10.46 7.28 4.42
C GLY A 27 9.92 6.50 5.63
N LEU A 28 9.77 7.15 6.80
CA LEU A 28 9.15 6.53 7.97
C LEU A 28 7.65 6.22 7.78
N GLY A 29 6.93 7.05 7.00
CA GLY A 29 5.51 6.88 6.71
C GLY A 29 5.22 5.95 5.53
N GLU A 30 6.13 5.86 4.57
CA GLU A 30 5.96 5.13 3.30
C GLU A 30 6.50 3.69 3.36
N THR A 31 7.36 3.37 4.35
CA THR A 31 8.01 2.07 4.42
C THR A 31 7.72 1.35 5.74
N ARG A 32 7.65 0.02 5.65
CA ARG A 32 7.54 -0.83 6.83
C ARG A 32 8.84 -0.76 7.63
N ARG A 33 8.74 -0.43 8.91
CA ARG A 33 9.86 -0.44 9.85
C ARG A 33 10.11 -1.88 10.31
N MET A 34 11.35 -2.32 10.19
CA MET A 34 11.82 -3.68 10.50
C MET A 34 13.23 -3.57 11.09
N ILE A 35 13.68 -4.57 11.86
CA ILE A 35 15.07 -4.61 12.32
C ILE A 35 15.94 -5.09 11.17
N TRP A 36 16.90 -4.25 10.75
CA TRP A 36 17.85 -4.59 9.68
C TRP A 36 19.20 -5.05 10.24
N ASP A 37 19.83 -5.98 9.53
CA ASP A 37 21.23 -6.39 9.74
C ASP A 37 22.16 -5.33 9.16
N THR A 38 22.46 -4.32 9.98
CA THR A 38 23.28 -3.17 9.56
C THR A 38 24.74 -3.54 9.33
N ASP A 39 25.25 -4.60 9.98
CA ASP A 39 26.60 -5.13 9.73
C ASP A 39 26.69 -5.67 8.30
N LYS A 40 25.71 -6.47 7.91
CA LYS A 40 25.67 -7.09 6.57
C LYS A 40 25.39 -6.08 5.47
N LEU A 41 24.49 -5.11 5.71
CA LEU A 41 24.24 -4.00 4.78
C LEU A 41 25.51 -3.19 4.49
N GLU A 42 26.32 -2.92 5.51
CA GLU A 42 27.59 -2.20 5.37
C GLU A 42 28.66 -3.05 4.69
N GLN A 43 28.79 -4.32 5.08
CA GLN A 43 29.72 -5.27 4.46
C GLN A 43 29.48 -5.44 2.95
N ASP A 44 28.21 -5.50 2.54
CA ASP A 44 27.81 -5.64 1.15
C ASP A 44 27.78 -4.30 0.39
N GLY A 45 28.14 -3.18 1.04
CA GLY A 45 28.22 -1.85 0.43
C GLY A 45 26.87 -1.23 0.08
N ILE A 46 25.78 -1.69 0.69
CA ILE A 46 24.41 -1.22 0.43
C ILE A 46 24.14 0.09 1.17
N ALA A 47 24.53 0.17 2.44
CA ALA A 47 24.33 1.35 3.27
C ALA A 47 25.38 1.42 4.37
N ARG A 48 25.80 2.63 4.73
CA ARG A 48 26.75 2.85 5.83
C ARG A 48 25.97 2.96 7.14
N LYS A 49 26.47 2.34 8.21
CA LYS A 49 25.77 2.34 9.52
C LYS A 49 25.51 3.75 10.05
N GLU A 50 26.44 4.66 9.80
CA GLU A 50 26.34 6.06 10.20
C GLU A 50 25.15 6.80 9.56
N ASP A 51 24.75 6.39 8.36
CA ASP A 51 23.66 7.03 7.60
C ASP A 51 22.28 6.46 7.97
N ILE A 52 22.24 5.18 8.35
CA ILE A 52 20.97 4.45 8.56
C ILE A 52 20.60 4.26 10.04
N GLY A 53 21.46 4.68 10.95
CA GLY A 53 21.23 4.56 12.39
C GLY A 53 21.27 3.11 12.90
N TYR A 54 21.00 2.96 14.19
CA TYR A 54 21.05 1.66 14.84
C TYR A 54 19.89 0.77 14.39
N PHE A 55 20.17 -0.48 14.06
CA PHE A 55 19.19 -1.43 13.50
C PHE A 55 18.45 -0.92 12.24
N GLY A 56 19.05 0.01 11.49
CA GLY A 56 18.46 0.55 10.27
C GLY A 56 17.30 1.51 10.51
N GLU A 57 17.30 2.22 11.64
CA GLU A 57 16.30 3.24 12.03
C GLU A 57 15.90 4.18 10.88
N PHE A 58 16.84 4.58 10.02
CA PHE A 58 16.64 5.46 8.85
C PHE A 58 16.92 4.77 7.51
N PHE A 59 16.97 3.44 7.49
CA PHE A 59 16.96 2.66 6.25
C PHE A 59 15.51 2.48 5.80
N PHE A 60 15.24 2.82 4.54
CA PHE A 60 13.91 2.80 3.92
C PHE A 60 13.80 1.71 2.83
N GLY A 61 14.64 0.69 2.92
CA GLY A 61 14.67 -0.41 1.97
C GLY A 61 15.34 -0.04 0.65
N PHE A 62 14.96 -0.76 -0.40
CA PHE A 62 15.56 -0.66 -1.72
C PHE A 62 14.58 0.03 -2.67
N PRO A 63 14.85 1.27 -3.10
CA PRO A 63 13.95 1.98 -4.01
C PRO A 63 13.84 1.22 -5.34
N ASP A 64 12.65 1.27 -5.94
CA ASP A 64 12.36 0.75 -7.28
C ASP A 64 12.65 -0.75 -7.48
N VAL A 65 12.62 -1.54 -6.40
CA VAL A 65 12.78 -2.99 -6.45
C VAL A 65 11.42 -3.69 -6.56
N LYS A 66 11.29 -4.56 -7.57
CA LYS A 66 10.12 -5.43 -7.74
C LYS A 66 9.86 -6.28 -6.48
N PRO A 67 8.62 -6.44 -6.02
CA PRO A 67 8.24 -7.18 -4.80
C PRO A 67 8.91 -8.55 -4.57
N LYS A 68 9.09 -9.39 -5.60
CA LYS A 68 9.84 -10.66 -5.42
C LYS A 68 11.28 -10.43 -4.97
N LYS A 69 11.97 -9.53 -5.67
CA LYS A 69 13.36 -9.18 -5.35
C LYS A 69 13.44 -8.45 -4.02
N GLN A 70 12.41 -7.66 -3.67
CA GLN A 70 12.30 -7.04 -2.35
C GLN A 70 12.26 -8.12 -1.27
N ARG A 71 11.43 -9.15 -1.41
CA ARG A 71 11.37 -10.27 -0.46
C ARG A 71 12.70 -11.02 -0.33
N GLU A 72 13.37 -11.32 -1.45
CA GLU A 72 14.69 -11.96 -1.43
C GLU A 72 15.74 -11.11 -0.69
N LEU A 73 15.69 -9.78 -0.86
CA LEU A 73 16.55 -8.85 -0.14
C LEU A 73 16.19 -8.79 1.36
N GLU A 74 14.90 -8.75 1.69
CA GLU A 74 14.48 -8.77 3.09
C GLU A 74 14.88 -10.07 3.79
N GLU A 75 14.68 -11.23 3.15
CA GLU A 75 15.15 -12.54 3.68
C GLU A 75 16.68 -12.56 3.92
N ARG A 76 17.43 -11.71 3.20
CA ARG A 76 18.88 -11.59 3.36
C ARG A 76 19.30 -10.59 4.44
N TYR A 77 18.58 -9.47 4.60
CA TYR A 77 19.04 -8.31 5.38
C TYR A 77 18.12 -7.92 6.54
N VAL A 78 16.94 -8.52 6.68
CA VAL A 78 16.03 -8.29 7.81
C VAL A 78 16.28 -9.34 8.88
N ILE A 79 16.44 -8.88 10.12
CA ILE A 79 16.56 -9.72 11.32
C ILE A 79 15.15 -10.06 11.84
N ASP A 80 14.25 -9.08 11.86
CA ASP A 80 12.87 -9.26 12.32
C ASP A 80 11.89 -8.35 11.55
N HIS A 81 10.99 -8.97 10.78
CA HIS A 81 9.99 -8.30 9.95
C HIS A 81 8.82 -7.68 10.74
N ASN A 82 8.66 -8.07 12.01
CA ASN A 82 7.53 -7.71 12.84
C ASN A 82 7.93 -6.90 14.08
N CYS A 83 9.20 -6.48 14.14
CA CYS A 83 9.71 -5.60 15.18
C CYS A 83 10.31 -4.33 14.53
N PRO A 84 9.88 -3.12 14.93
CA PRO A 84 10.53 -1.92 14.45
C PRO A 84 11.90 -1.73 15.13
N PRO A 85 12.82 -0.94 14.54
CA PRO A 85 14.03 -0.52 15.22
C PRO A 85 13.73 0.05 16.63
N PRO A 86 14.53 -0.28 17.65
CA PRO A 86 14.33 0.18 19.01
C PRO A 86 14.15 1.69 19.12
N GLY A 87 13.05 2.11 19.75
CA GLY A 87 12.69 3.52 19.91
C GLY A 87 11.67 4.02 18.88
N GLN A 88 11.49 3.32 17.75
CA GLN A 88 10.36 3.60 16.85
C GLN A 88 9.07 3.02 17.42
N PRO A 89 7.94 3.75 17.37
CA PRO A 89 6.70 3.33 18.04
C PRO A 89 6.03 2.09 17.45
N ALA A 90 6.07 1.93 16.14
CA ALA A 90 5.35 0.88 15.43
C ALA A 90 6.02 0.56 14.08
N LEU A 91 5.43 -0.39 13.35
CA LEU A 91 5.94 -0.85 12.05
C LEU A 91 5.63 0.10 10.90
N TRP A 92 4.76 1.09 11.10
CA TRP A 92 4.38 2.05 10.06
C TRP A 92 4.20 3.43 10.70
N GLY A 93 4.89 4.43 10.16
CA GLY A 93 4.63 5.83 10.47
C GLY A 93 3.32 6.29 9.85
N VAL A 94 2.65 7.23 10.51
CA VAL A 94 1.33 7.75 10.06
C VAL A 94 1.37 9.23 9.71
N TRP A 95 2.53 9.86 9.77
CA TRP A 95 2.70 11.28 9.47
C TRP A 95 3.52 11.45 8.21
N THR A 96 3.15 12.44 7.41
CA THR A 96 3.94 12.90 6.26
C THR A 96 4.07 14.42 6.31
N VAL A 97 4.92 14.96 5.45
CA VAL A 97 5.20 16.39 5.33
C VAL A 97 4.33 16.99 4.22
N THR A 98 3.76 18.16 4.47
CA THR A 98 3.06 18.97 3.44
C THR A 98 3.97 19.34 2.27
N GLU A 99 3.38 19.71 1.13
CA GLU A 99 4.12 20.05 -0.09
C GLU A 99 5.08 21.24 0.09
N ASP A 100 4.64 22.25 0.86
CA ASP A 100 5.42 23.43 1.23
C ASP A 100 6.52 23.14 2.27
N ARG A 101 6.56 21.92 2.82
CA ARG A 101 7.51 21.47 3.84
C ARG A 101 7.37 22.16 5.20
N GLU A 102 6.26 22.84 5.47
CA GLU A 102 6.05 23.64 6.68
C GLU A 102 5.17 22.98 7.75
N ALA A 103 4.62 21.78 7.48
CA ALA A 103 3.80 21.08 8.46
C ALA A 103 3.86 19.55 8.33
N LEU A 104 3.45 18.88 9.42
CA LEU A 104 3.12 17.46 9.43
C LEU A 104 1.61 17.27 9.40
N VAL A 105 1.17 16.28 8.61
CA VAL A 105 -0.23 15.87 8.46
C VAL A 105 -0.34 14.34 8.47
N TRP A 106 -1.52 13.84 8.80
CA TRP A 106 -1.79 12.41 8.69
C TRP A 106 -1.65 11.98 7.23
N ASN A 107 -0.91 10.90 6.99
CA ASN A 107 -0.70 10.37 5.64
C ASN A 107 -1.93 9.63 5.09
N ARG A 108 -3.03 9.57 5.84
CA ARG A 108 -4.31 8.94 5.48
C ARG A 108 -4.25 7.43 5.23
N ASN A 109 -3.13 6.78 5.56
CA ASN A 109 -3.01 5.34 5.43
C ASN A 109 -3.94 4.62 6.41
N GLU A 110 -4.51 3.49 5.98
CA GLU A 110 -5.27 2.61 6.86
C GLU A 110 -4.42 2.08 8.02
N LYS A 111 -5.10 1.62 9.09
CA LYS A 111 -4.49 0.95 10.26
C LYS A 111 -3.38 1.80 10.88
N SER A 112 -3.65 3.11 10.95
CA SER A 112 -2.75 4.15 11.46
C SER A 112 -2.60 4.14 12.98
N TYR A 113 -2.03 3.06 13.52
CA TYR A 113 -1.76 2.92 14.95
C TYR A 113 -0.65 3.84 15.43
N CYS A 114 -0.64 4.11 16.75
CA CYS A 114 0.45 4.80 17.43
C CYS A 114 0.76 6.23 16.91
N GLY A 115 -0.22 6.94 16.35
CA GLY A 115 0.02 8.27 15.77
C GLY A 115 0.52 9.31 16.78
N HIS A 116 0.00 9.26 18.02
CA HIS A 116 0.51 10.10 19.10
C HIS A 116 1.98 9.81 19.43
N GLU A 117 2.34 8.54 19.56
CA GLU A 117 3.69 8.08 19.86
C GLU A 117 4.65 8.37 18.69
N TRP A 118 4.16 8.32 17.46
CA TRP A 118 4.91 8.77 16.28
C TRP A 118 5.17 10.26 16.28
N LEU A 119 4.20 11.12 16.66
CA LEU A 119 4.49 12.55 16.84
C LEU A 119 5.54 12.76 17.93
N GLN A 120 5.46 12.04 19.05
CA GLN A 120 6.49 12.10 20.09
C GLN A 120 7.88 11.76 19.56
N TYR A 121 7.98 10.68 18.78
CA TYR A 121 9.22 10.25 18.17
C TYR A 121 9.75 11.30 17.17
N LEU A 122 8.93 11.74 16.22
CA LEU A 122 9.32 12.72 15.20
C LEU A 122 9.78 14.04 15.82
N VAL A 123 9.00 14.59 16.75
CA VAL A 123 9.34 15.85 17.43
C VAL A 123 10.66 15.72 18.19
N LYS A 124 10.86 14.63 18.95
CA LYS A 124 12.03 14.50 19.84
C LYS A 124 13.30 13.99 19.16
N ARG A 125 13.17 13.11 18.16
CA ARG A 125 14.29 12.36 17.57
C ARG A 125 14.67 12.87 16.18
N VAL A 126 13.73 13.47 15.45
CA VAL A 126 13.98 13.96 14.09
C VAL A 126 14.06 15.48 14.08
N LEU A 127 13.03 16.16 14.55
CA LEU A 127 12.85 17.61 14.37
C LEU A 127 13.67 18.45 15.37
N ALA A 128 13.50 18.22 16.67
CA ALA A 128 14.19 19.01 17.69
C ALA A 128 15.72 18.95 17.59
N PRO A 129 16.38 17.79 17.34
CA PRO A 129 17.83 17.74 17.16
C PRO A 129 18.34 18.53 15.95
N ARG A 130 17.46 18.80 14.97
CA ARG A 130 17.76 19.57 13.77
C ARG A 130 17.35 21.05 13.90
N GLY A 131 16.92 21.47 15.09
CA GLY A 131 16.63 22.87 15.39
C GLY A 131 15.31 23.38 14.78
N TYR A 132 14.33 22.50 14.61
CA TYR A 132 12.96 22.85 14.26
C TYR A 132 12.11 23.00 15.53
N CYS A 133 11.22 24.00 15.54
CA CYS A 133 10.21 24.18 16.56
C CYS A 133 8.85 23.79 16.01
N THR A 134 8.07 23.05 16.81
CA THR A 134 6.78 22.52 16.37
C THR A 134 5.64 23.06 17.22
N SER A 135 4.49 23.32 16.59
CA SER A 135 3.28 23.70 17.30
C SER A 135 2.04 23.22 16.57
N GLY A 136 1.05 22.71 17.28
CA GLY A 136 -0.16 22.25 16.63
C GLY A 136 -1.06 21.41 17.53
N ILE A 137 -2.24 21.13 17.02
CA ILE A 137 -3.22 20.28 17.68
C ILE A 137 -3.73 19.29 16.63
N VAL A 138 -3.85 18.04 17.03
CA VAL A 138 -4.43 16.98 16.21
C VAL A 138 -5.52 16.28 17.00
N ASN A 139 -6.75 16.33 16.52
CA ASN A 139 -7.86 15.53 17.04
C ASN A 139 -7.84 14.13 16.41
N TRP A 140 -8.22 13.10 17.18
CA TRP A 140 -8.28 11.74 16.67
C TRP A 140 -9.22 10.83 17.46
N PHE A 141 -9.71 9.77 16.82
CA PHE A 141 -10.51 8.71 17.43
C PHE A 141 -10.34 7.41 16.63
N THR A 142 -10.74 6.29 17.23
CA THR A 142 -10.73 4.98 16.54
C THR A 142 -12.08 4.75 15.86
N GLU A 143 -12.10 3.99 14.77
CA GLU A 143 -13.28 3.64 13.96
C GLU A 143 -14.52 3.27 14.80
N ASP A 144 -14.36 2.37 15.76
CA ASP A 144 -15.47 1.92 16.63
C ASP A 144 -15.81 2.88 17.79
N SER A 145 -15.13 4.01 17.93
CA SER A 145 -15.23 4.89 19.10
C SER A 145 -15.56 6.34 18.80
N TRP A 146 -16.09 6.61 17.60
CA TRP A 146 -16.48 7.96 17.17
C TRP A 146 -17.41 8.66 18.18
N ASN A 147 -18.30 7.94 18.86
CA ASN A 147 -19.21 8.51 19.86
C ASN A 147 -18.62 8.67 21.28
N GLY A 148 -17.37 8.23 21.54
CA GLY A 148 -16.88 8.10 22.92
C GLY A 148 -15.41 8.40 23.13
N ASN A 149 -14.51 7.66 22.48
CA ASN A 149 -13.07 7.77 22.78
C ASN A 149 -12.39 8.73 21.81
N LYS A 150 -12.81 9.99 21.88
CA LYS A 150 -12.12 11.10 21.22
C LYS A 150 -10.92 11.53 22.04
N TRP A 151 -9.87 11.92 21.35
CA TRP A 151 -8.63 12.40 21.92
C TRP A 151 -8.12 13.57 21.11
N HIS A 152 -7.21 14.32 21.71
CA HIS A 152 -6.37 15.24 20.96
C HIS A 152 -4.93 15.20 21.46
N THR A 153 -4.02 15.44 20.55
CA THR A 153 -2.60 15.61 20.81
C THR A 153 -2.27 17.09 20.65
N ILE A 154 -1.61 17.68 21.66
CA ILE A 154 -1.05 19.03 21.61
C ILE A 154 0.46 18.90 21.44
N VAL A 155 0.99 19.57 20.41
CA VAL A 155 2.41 19.72 20.15
C VAL A 155 2.81 21.17 20.45
N ASP A 156 3.86 21.35 21.25
CA ASP A 156 4.35 22.67 21.66
C ASP A 156 5.86 22.59 21.96
N GLY A 157 6.66 23.15 21.06
CA GLY A 157 8.11 23.05 21.08
C GLY A 157 8.57 21.60 20.92
N THR A 158 9.11 21.02 21.99
CA THR A 158 9.54 19.61 22.08
C THR A 158 8.56 18.73 22.87
N SER A 159 7.47 19.33 23.37
CA SER A 159 6.45 18.66 24.17
C SER A 159 5.32 18.15 23.29
N VAL A 160 4.94 16.90 23.50
CA VAL A 160 3.81 16.26 22.82
C VAL A 160 2.95 15.58 23.87
N ARG A 161 1.73 16.07 24.05
CA ARG A 161 0.83 15.69 25.15
C ARG A 161 -0.50 15.20 24.61
N LYS A 162 -1.00 14.11 25.17
CA LYS A 162 -2.29 13.50 24.84
C LYS A 162 -3.33 13.86 25.88
N HIS A 163 -4.51 14.25 25.43
CA HIS A 163 -5.62 14.64 26.26
C HIS A 163 -6.89 13.91 25.80
N ARG A 164 -7.71 13.48 26.77
CA ARG A 164 -9.01 12.88 26.49
C ARG A 164 -10.01 13.96 26.09
N GLY A 165 -10.89 13.63 25.16
CA GLY A 165 -11.86 14.54 24.59
C GLY A 165 -11.32 15.28 23.38
N TYR A 166 -12.11 16.23 22.91
CA TYR A 166 -11.92 16.89 21.63
C TYR A 166 -11.55 18.37 21.81
N SER A 167 -10.60 18.86 21.02
CA SER A 167 -10.28 20.28 20.96
C SER A 167 -11.14 20.99 19.92
N LYS A 168 -11.90 22.01 20.33
CA LYS A 168 -12.72 22.86 19.43
C LYS A 168 -11.89 23.77 18.52
N GLN A 169 -10.57 23.85 18.71
CA GLN A 169 -9.68 24.67 17.89
C GLN A 169 -9.32 24.00 16.56
N GLN A 170 -9.61 22.70 16.42
CA GLN A 170 -9.33 21.91 15.24
C GLN A 170 -10.59 21.16 14.84
N LYS A 171 -10.71 20.77 13.57
CA LYS A 171 -11.85 19.99 13.10
C LYS A 171 -11.85 18.59 13.71
N GLU A 172 -13.04 18.00 13.74
CA GLU A 172 -13.18 16.58 14.03
C GLU A 172 -12.86 15.81 12.75
N PRO A 173 -12.12 14.68 12.83
CA PRO A 173 -11.95 13.83 11.67
C PRO A 173 -13.32 13.46 11.07
N ASP A 174 -13.47 13.70 9.78
CA ASP A 174 -14.69 13.42 9.03
C ASP A 174 -14.56 12.05 8.35
N ILE A 175 -15.13 11.03 9.01
CA ILE A 175 -15.02 9.64 8.57
C ILE A 175 -15.79 9.44 7.26
N ASP A 176 -16.97 10.06 7.15
CA ASP A 176 -17.83 9.88 5.99
C ASP A 176 -17.14 10.48 4.76
N ALA A 177 -16.56 11.68 4.89
CA ALA A 177 -15.75 12.27 3.82
C ALA A 177 -14.56 11.37 3.46
N TRP A 178 -13.82 10.84 4.43
CA TRP A 178 -12.69 9.93 4.17
C TRP A 178 -13.14 8.66 3.44
N TYR A 179 -14.23 8.01 3.86
CA TYR A 179 -14.75 6.83 3.15
C TYR A 179 -15.20 7.17 1.73
N GLN A 180 -15.83 8.33 1.51
CA GLN A 180 -16.19 8.74 0.15
C GLN A 180 -14.95 8.94 -0.71
N GLU A 181 -13.92 9.63 -0.21
CA GLU A 181 -12.66 9.82 -0.92
C GLU A 181 -11.96 8.48 -1.23
N GLU A 182 -11.93 7.54 -0.29
CA GLU A 182 -11.37 6.19 -0.50
C GLU A 182 -12.18 5.39 -1.53
N ILE A 183 -13.52 5.45 -1.45
CA ILE A 183 -14.41 4.80 -2.42
C ILE A 183 -14.18 5.40 -3.81
N GLU A 184 -14.11 6.72 -3.94
CA GLU A 184 -13.85 7.41 -5.21
C GLU A 184 -12.47 7.05 -5.77
N SER A 185 -11.43 7.01 -4.93
CA SER A 185 -10.08 6.57 -5.29
C SER A 185 -10.07 5.13 -5.80
N TYR A 186 -10.74 4.22 -5.08
CA TYR A 186 -10.92 2.83 -5.50
C TYR A 186 -11.68 2.74 -6.82
N HIS A 187 -12.77 3.51 -6.98
CA HIS A 187 -13.56 3.56 -8.20
C HIS A 187 -12.69 4.02 -9.37
N GLN A 188 -11.88 5.07 -9.19
CA GLN A 188 -11.01 5.59 -10.22
C GLN A 188 -9.91 4.59 -10.60
N TYR A 189 -9.29 3.94 -9.62
CA TYR A 189 -8.34 2.86 -9.83
C TYR A 189 -8.98 1.71 -10.62
N HIS A 190 -10.16 1.26 -10.21
CA HIS A 190 -10.90 0.19 -10.86
C HIS A 190 -11.27 0.54 -12.29
N GLN A 191 -11.72 1.76 -12.55
CA GLN A 191 -12.01 2.26 -13.89
C GLN A 191 -10.74 2.30 -14.77
N ASN A 192 -9.60 2.73 -14.22
CA ASN A 192 -8.34 2.72 -14.95
C ASN A 192 -7.88 1.28 -15.24
N TRP A 193 -8.02 0.38 -14.28
CA TRP A 193 -7.73 -1.04 -14.45
C TRP A 193 -8.60 -1.67 -15.55
N LEU A 194 -9.92 -1.42 -15.54
CA LEU A 194 -10.84 -1.86 -16.59
C LEU A 194 -10.43 -1.32 -17.96
N LYS A 195 -10.09 -0.02 -18.07
CA LYS A 195 -9.64 0.60 -19.33
C LYS A 195 -8.37 -0.08 -19.85
N ASN A 196 -7.37 -0.21 -19.00
CA ASN A 196 -6.11 -0.84 -19.34
C ASN A 196 -6.32 -2.29 -19.80
N LEU A 197 -7.19 -3.04 -19.13
CA LEU A 197 -7.45 -4.43 -19.47
C LEU A 197 -8.23 -4.57 -20.78
N MET A 198 -9.22 -3.71 -21.03
CA MET A 198 -9.93 -3.66 -22.33
C MET A 198 -9.00 -3.26 -23.48
N GLU A 199 -8.00 -2.41 -23.23
CA GLU A 199 -7.06 -1.95 -24.26
C GLU A 199 -5.94 -2.96 -24.54
N ASN A 200 -5.39 -3.57 -23.49
CA ASN A 200 -4.28 -4.51 -23.60
C ASN A 200 -4.73 -5.96 -23.81
N GLY A 201 -6.00 -6.28 -23.52
CA GLY A 201 -6.60 -7.60 -23.65
C GLY A 201 -6.22 -8.59 -22.55
N THR A 202 -5.06 -8.43 -21.91
CA THR A 202 -4.56 -9.38 -20.90
C THR A 202 -3.79 -8.66 -19.80
N GLU A 203 -4.02 -9.10 -18.56
CA GLU A 203 -3.23 -8.80 -17.39
C GLU A 203 -2.75 -10.12 -16.78
N PHE A 204 -1.44 -10.29 -16.66
CA PHE A 204 -0.89 -11.39 -15.90
C PHE A 204 -0.84 -11.03 -14.42
N LEU A 205 -1.33 -11.94 -13.56
CA LEU A 205 -1.46 -11.70 -12.12
C LEU A 205 -0.28 -12.27 -11.35
N HIS A 206 -0.05 -13.58 -11.45
CA HIS A 206 1.03 -14.25 -10.72
C HIS A 206 1.27 -15.67 -11.23
N GLU A 207 2.46 -16.19 -10.94
CA GLU A 207 2.78 -17.61 -10.99
C GLU A 207 2.72 -18.19 -9.56
N ARG A 208 2.09 -19.35 -9.39
CA ARG A 208 2.03 -20.04 -8.09
C ARG A 208 2.18 -21.55 -8.27
N LYS A 209 2.47 -22.24 -7.17
CA LYS A 209 2.28 -23.69 -7.11
C LYS A 209 0.78 -24.02 -7.17
N PRO A 210 0.37 -25.09 -7.88
CA PRO A 210 -0.99 -25.57 -7.80
C PRO A 210 -1.36 -25.93 -6.34
N SER A 211 -2.61 -25.67 -6.01
CA SER A 211 -3.27 -26.05 -4.76
C SER A 211 -3.89 -27.44 -4.91
N SER A 212 -4.31 -28.06 -3.80
CA SER A 212 -4.95 -29.38 -3.83
C SER A 212 -6.29 -29.42 -4.58
N SER A 213 -6.88 -28.27 -4.89
CA SER A 213 -8.12 -28.14 -5.66
C SER A 213 -7.89 -27.89 -7.16
N ASP A 214 -6.64 -27.69 -7.59
CA ASP A 214 -6.32 -27.49 -9.00
C ASP A 214 -6.18 -28.85 -9.70
N ASP A 215 -6.92 -29.06 -10.79
CA ASP A 215 -6.88 -30.31 -11.59
C ASP A 215 -5.76 -30.26 -12.64
N THR A 216 -4.51 -30.27 -12.16
CA THR A 216 -3.31 -30.26 -13.00
C THR A 216 -2.12 -30.91 -12.30
N ASP A 217 -1.30 -31.62 -13.08
CA ASP A 217 -0.02 -32.19 -12.66
C ASP A 217 1.16 -31.21 -12.88
N ALA A 218 0.89 -29.99 -13.35
CA ALA A 218 1.92 -29.00 -13.61
C ALA A 218 2.62 -28.57 -12.32
N GLU A 219 3.93 -28.30 -12.40
CA GLU A 219 4.70 -27.82 -11.23
C GLU A 219 4.31 -26.39 -10.83
N THR A 220 3.90 -25.58 -11.81
CA THR A 220 3.47 -24.19 -11.64
C THR A 220 2.27 -23.89 -12.51
N VAL A 221 1.47 -22.93 -12.06
CA VAL A 221 0.31 -22.42 -12.79
C VAL A 221 0.35 -20.90 -12.86
N LEU A 222 -0.21 -20.35 -13.93
CA LEU A 222 -0.24 -18.93 -14.24
C LEU A 222 -1.66 -18.39 -14.11
N SER A 223 -1.83 -17.29 -13.41
CA SER A 223 -3.12 -16.61 -13.26
C SER A 223 -3.18 -15.38 -14.15
N PHE A 224 -4.26 -15.20 -14.92
CA PHE A 224 -4.50 -14.03 -15.75
C PHE A 224 -5.91 -13.47 -15.56
N ASN A 225 -6.06 -12.17 -15.77
CA ASN A 225 -7.33 -11.58 -16.18
C ASN A 225 -7.25 -11.33 -17.69
N VAL A 226 -8.28 -11.73 -18.43
CA VAL A 226 -8.29 -11.63 -19.90
C VAL A 226 -9.60 -11.00 -20.33
N CYS A 227 -9.53 -9.94 -21.14
CA CYS A 227 -10.67 -9.36 -21.81
C CYS A 227 -10.91 -10.13 -23.12
N VAL A 228 -12.05 -10.81 -23.22
CA VAL A 228 -12.46 -11.53 -24.43
C VAL A 228 -13.83 -11.02 -24.83
N ASP A 229 -13.95 -10.56 -26.07
CA ASP A 229 -15.14 -9.88 -26.57
C ASP A 229 -15.46 -8.67 -25.65
N ASP A 230 -16.55 -8.72 -24.90
CA ASP A 230 -16.94 -7.70 -23.91
C ASP A 230 -17.00 -8.28 -22.49
N ASP A 231 -16.25 -9.34 -22.19
CA ASP A 231 -16.19 -9.98 -20.88
C ASP A 231 -14.75 -9.97 -20.32
N ILE A 232 -14.59 -9.83 -19.00
CA ILE A 232 -13.32 -10.08 -18.31
C ILE A 232 -13.40 -11.42 -17.62
N ILE A 233 -12.46 -12.29 -17.92
CA ILE A 233 -12.39 -13.67 -17.46
C ILE A 233 -11.12 -13.82 -16.63
N GLN A 234 -11.28 -14.30 -15.41
CA GLN A 234 -10.16 -14.72 -14.59
C GLN A 234 -9.87 -16.19 -14.87
N VAL A 235 -8.63 -16.50 -15.24
CA VAL A 235 -8.21 -17.82 -15.69
C VAL A 235 -6.95 -18.29 -15.00
N THR A 236 -6.87 -19.61 -14.81
CA THR A 236 -5.66 -20.30 -14.42
C THR A 236 -5.21 -21.24 -15.54
N PHE A 237 -3.95 -21.08 -15.95
CA PHE A 237 -3.34 -21.67 -17.13
C PHE A 237 -2.08 -22.44 -16.73
N ASP A 238 -1.99 -23.71 -17.08
CA ASP A 238 -0.85 -24.57 -16.72
C ASP A 238 0.26 -24.61 -17.78
N ARG A 239 0.27 -23.62 -18.68
CA ARG A 239 1.13 -23.51 -19.88
C ARG A 239 0.76 -24.45 -21.03
N SER A 240 -0.19 -25.36 -20.83
CA SER A 240 -0.72 -26.22 -21.90
C SER A 240 -2.20 -26.01 -22.18
N ARG A 241 -2.98 -25.78 -21.12
CA ARG A 241 -4.44 -25.57 -21.20
C ARG A 241 -4.93 -24.67 -20.08
N ILE A 242 -6.07 -24.05 -20.32
CA ILE A 242 -6.87 -23.46 -19.24
C ILE A 242 -7.55 -24.60 -18.49
N TYR A 243 -7.31 -24.69 -17.19
CA TYR A 243 -7.97 -25.71 -16.35
C TYR A 243 -8.99 -25.10 -15.38
N SER A 244 -8.95 -23.78 -15.17
CA SER A 244 -9.98 -23.05 -14.42
C SER A 244 -10.21 -21.68 -15.05
N ALA A 245 -11.48 -21.31 -15.21
CA ALA A 245 -11.88 -20.05 -15.78
C ALA A 245 -13.25 -19.64 -15.24
N LYS A 246 -13.41 -18.35 -14.94
CA LYS A 246 -14.67 -17.78 -14.44
C LYS A 246 -14.84 -16.34 -14.92
N TYR A 247 -16.09 -15.91 -15.08
CA TYR A 247 -16.37 -14.51 -15.34
C TYR A 247 -16.01 -13.67 -14.10
N LEU A 248 -15.20 -12.64 -14.33
CA LEU A 248 -14.95 -11.60 -13.34
C LEU A 248 -15.91 -10.42 -13.57
N TYR A 249 -16.12 -10.04 -14.84
CA TYR A 249 -17.10 -9.04 -15.28
C TYR A 249 -17.70 -9.46 -16.63
N LYS A 250 -18.99 -9.18 -16.84
CA LYS A 250 -19.70 -9.47 -18.08
C LYS A 250 -20.24 -8.22 -18.74
N ASN A 251 -20.34 -8.23 -20.07
CA ASN A 251 -20.98 -7.19 -20.88
C ASN A 251 -20.43 -5.78 -20.57
N LEU A 252 -19.11 -5.65 -20.62
CA LEU A 252 -18.40 -4.39 -20.49
C LEU A 252 -18.85 -3.41 -21.56
N ARG A 253 -19.26 -2.22 -21.14
CA ARG A 253 -19.80 -1.17 -21.99
C ARG A 253 -19.16 0.16 -21.65
N ARG A 254 -18.66 0.86 -22.66
CA ARG A 254 -18.18 2.24 -22.52
C ARG A 254 -19.38 3.18 -22.52
N ASP A 255 -19.57 3.92 -21.44
CA ASP A 255 -20.53 5.02 -21.32
C ASP A 255 -19.74 6.32 -21.04
N GLY A 256 -19.47 7.06 -22.11
CA GLY A 256 -18.53 8.19 -22.07
C GLY A 256 -17.14 7.75 -21.61
N ASP A 257 -16.65 8.35 -20.51
CA ASP A 257 -15.35 8.04 -19.92
C ASP A 257 -15.39 6.91 -18.88
N GLN A 258 -16.56 6.33 -18.62
CA GLN A 258 -16.73 5.23 -17.66
C GLN A 258 -16.96 3.90 -18.37
N ILE A 259 -16.52 2.83 -17.72
CA ILE A 259 -16.82 1.46 -18.10
C ILE A 259 -17.85 0.93 -17.11
N THR A 260 -18.99 0.52 -17.65
CA THR A 260 -20.05 -0.19 -16.93
C THR A 260 -19.98 -1.66 -17.30
N HIS A 261 -20.53 -2.53 -16.46
CA HIS A 261 -20.62 -3.97 -16.69
C HIS A 261 -21.85 -4.49 -15.96
N ASP A 262 -22.32 -5.69 -16.31
CA ASP A 262 -23.34 -6.35 -15.50
C ASP A 262 -22.74 -6.70 -14.12
N GLU A 263 -23.52 -6.53 -13.05
CA GLU A 263 -23.06 -6.82 -11.68
C GLU A 263 -22.52 -8.26 -11.57
N ARG A 264 -21.61 -8.49 -10.61
CA ARG A 264 -21.08 -9.83 -10.28
C ARG A 264 -22.25 -10.80 -10.10
N THR A 265 -22.56 -11.58 -11.12
CA THR A 265 -23.48 -12.72 -11.00
C THR A 265 -22.74 -13.81 -10.26
N ASP A 266 -22.72 -13.74 -8.93
CA ASP A 266 -22.11 -14.67 -7.98
C ASP A 266 -20.64 -15.02 -8.24
N SER A 267 -19.86 -15.20 -7.17
CA SER A 267 -18.43 -15.53 -7.23
C SER A 267 -18.09 -16.89 -7.89
N GLU A 268 -19.08 -17.56 -8.47
CA GLU A 268 -19.05 -18.90 -9.05
C GLU A 268 -19.67 -18.98 -10.45
N ALA A 269 -19.99 -17.87 -11.13
CA ALA A 269 -20.50 -17.93 -12.50
C ALA A 269 -19.51 -18.66 -13.43
N GLN A 270 -19.82 -19.93 -13.67
CA GLN A 270 -19.08 -20.77 -14.58
C GLN A 270 -19.25 -20.25 -16.00
N ILE A 271 -18.24 -20.53 -16.82
CA ILE A 271 -18.28 -20.15 -18.22
C ILE A 271 -19.30 -21.02 -18.94
N GLU A 272 -20.44 -20.43 -19.30
CA GLU A 272 -21.54 -21.11 -19.99
C GLU A 272 -21.25 -21.34 -21.48
N ASP A 273 -20.51 -20.43 -22.13
CA ASP A 273 -20.13 -20.53 -23.54
C ASP A 273 -18.87 -21.40 -23.69
N PRO A 274 -18.96 -22.60 -24.30
CA PRO A 274 -17.82 -23.51 -24.43
C PRO A 274 -16.69 -22.98 -25.33
N ASP A 275 -16.95 -21.95 -26.14
CA ASP A 275 -15.93 -21.35 -27.02
C ASP A 275 -15.09 -20.30 -26.29
N VAL A 276 -15.60 -19.73 -25.20
CA VAL A 276 -14.91 -18.69 -24.43
C VAL A 276 -13.55 -19.16 -23.89
N PRO A 277 -13.39 -20.36 -23.30
CA PRO A 277 -12.08 -20.84 -22.87
C PRO A 277 -11.09 -20.96 -24.04
N MET A 278 -11.54 -21.40 -25.23
CA MET A 278 -10.68 -21.48 -26.41
C MET A 278 -10.21 -20.10 -26.88
N ARG A 279 -11.13 -19.12 -26.96
CA ARG A 279 -10.80 -17.73 -27.28
C ARG A 279 -9.83 -17.15 -26.25
N THR A 280 -10.08 -17.40 -24.97
CA THR A 280 -9.25 -16.92 -23.86
C THR A 280 -7.84 -17.49 -23.92
N GLN A 281 -7.70 -18.80 -24.18
CA GLN A 281 -6.38 -19.44 -24.30
C GLN A 281 -5.57 -18.83 -25.44
N ALA A 282 -6.19 -18.58 -26.60
CA ALA A 282 -5.51 -17.94 -27.73
C ALA A 282 -4.97 -16.53 -27.38
N VAL A 283 -5.71 -15.76 -26.58
CA VAL A 283 -5.28 -14.43 -26.12
C VAL A 283 -4.08 -14.54 -25.16
N ILE A 284 -4.10 -15.50 -24.22
CA ILE A 284 -2.97 -15.76 -23.30
C ILE A 284 -1.72 -16.16 -24.08
N GLU A 285 -1.83 -17.12 -24.99
CA GLU A 285 -0.71 -17.60 -25.79
C GLU A 285 -0.09 -16.48 -26.63
N ARG A 286 -0.93 -15.63 -27.22
CA ARG A 286 -0.48 -14.43 -27.94
C ARG A 286 0.24 -13.46 -27.00
N TYR A 287 -0.30 -13.19 -25.82
CA TYR A 287 0.32 -12.33 -24.82
C TYR A 287 1.71 -12.86 -24.42
N MET A 288 1.82 -14.14 -24.09
CA MET A 288 3.10 -14.78 -23.73
C MET A 288 4.12 -14.72 -24.87
N SER A 289 3.67 -14.82 -26.13
CA SER A 289 4.56 -14.67 -27.29
C SER A 289 5.05 -13.23 -27.48
N MET A 290 4.24 -12.22 -27.14
CA MET A 290 4.63 -10.81 -27.28
C MET A 290 5.44 -10.31 -26.09
N HIS A 291 5.26 -10.91 -24.92
CA HIS A 291 5.90 -10.54 -23.66
C HIS A 291 6.66 -11.73 -23.09
N PRO A 292 7.79 -12.19 -23.68
CA PRO A 292 8.51 -13.37 -23.20
C PRO A 292 9.02 -13.22 -21.77
N ASP A 293 9.24 -11.98 -21.31
CA ASP A 293 9.71 -11.65 -19.96
C ASP A 293 8.57 -11.38 -18.97
N PHE A 294 7.29 -11.64 -19.31
CA PHE A 294 6.13 -11.32 -18.47
C PHE A 294 6.22 -11.89 -17.04
N LEU A 295 6.89 -13.02 -16.85
CA LEU A 295 7.14 -13.61 -15.52
C LEU A 295 8.03 -12.75 -14.63
N GLN A 296 8.92 -11.96 -15.23
CA GLN A 296 9.78 -11.04 -14.51
C GLN A 296 9.02 -9.79 -14.06
N ASP A 297 7.90 -9.46 -14.71
CA ASP A 297 7.15 -8.20 -14.51
C ASP A 297 5.96 -8.32 -13.54
N ALA A 298 5.65 -9.54 -13.09
CA ALA A 298 4.37 -9.88 -12.46
C ALA A 298 4.31 -9.93 -10.95
N PHE A 299 5.42 -9.70 -10.25
CA PHE A 299 5.41 -9.76 -8.81
C PHE A 299 4.99 -8.39 -8.29
N TRP A 300 3.70 -8.08 -8.30
CA TRP A 300 3.06 -6.99 -7.57
C TRP A 300 2.11 -7.54 -6.52
#